data_AF-A0A7Y5TX91-F1
#
_entry.id   AF-A0A7Y5TX91-F1
#
_cell.length_a   1.000
_cell.length_b   1.000
_cell.length_c   1.000
_cell.angle_alpha   90.00
_cell.angle_beta   90.00
_cell.angle_gamma   90.00
#
_symmetry.space_group_name_H-M   'P 1'
#
loop_
_entity.id
_entity.type
_entity.pdbx_description
1 polymer ?
#
loop_
_entity_poly.entity_id
_entity_poly.type
_entity_poly.pdbx_seq_one_letter_code
_entity_poly.pdbx_strand_id
1 'polypeptide(L)'
;MATSDQTRDDGVGRTPLVPPPYATPATFVAALKAGEPSALRALFLFYAPLLRDQARRLGVEPHERADLVTTLLGDFVLHVQDAAVPPRDVGRYLVAAVRNRARNHHRARTRTRLLAERAATTVPGTEQRVVAECHSEYDLRRSSSASAEETTPLDTAVTKLAKWSAQALREDDQSLMAGVSHHVPMRELAAQLGISYAAARVRVHRLRERFRKLVLQHVTSLDAEEQREVERFLRRAGHCLEPRAERAGGRDDTV
;
A
#
# COMPACT_ATOMS: atom_id res chain seq x y z
N MET A 1 24.22 0.79 -45.42
CA MET A 1 24.09 -0.24 -44.37
C MET A 1 23.14 0.27 -43.29
N ALA A 2 21.83 0.13 -43.52
CA ALA A 2 20.80 0.49 -42.55
C ALA A 2 20.24 -0.80 -41.95
N THR A 3 20.62 -1.08 -40.69
CA THR A 3 20.08 -2.16 -39.89
C THR A 3 18.69 -1.78 -39.42
N SER A 4 17.68 -2.26 -40.14
CA SER A 4 16.29 -2.27 -39.70
C SER A 4 16.17 -3.16 -38.47
N ASP A 5 16.09 -2.53 -37.31
CA ASP A 5 15.77 -3.16 -36.03
C ASP A 5 14.27 -3.50 -36.04
N GLN A 6 13.95 -4.65 -36.62
CA GLN A 6 12.64 -5.29 -36.52
C GLN A 6 12.46 -5.77 -35.08
N THR A 7 11.95 -4.87 -34.23
CA THR A 7 11.28 -5.23 -32.98
C THR A 7 10.23 -6.29 -33.30
N ARG A 8 10.56 -7.56 -33.02
CA ARG A 8 9.62 -8.68 -32.98
C ARG A 8 8.60 -8.40 -31.88
N ASP A 9 7.53 -7.72 -32.27
CA ASP A 9 6.27 -7.73 -31.56
C ASP A 9 5.59 -9.07 -31.80
N ASP A 10 6.18 -10.15 -31.27
CA ASP A 10 5.54 -11.46 -31.16
C ASP A 10 4.50 -11.43 -30.02
N GLY A 11 3.64 -10.41 -30.06
CA GLY A 11 2.44 -10.28 -29.27
C GLY A 11 1.42 -11.29 -29.77
N VAL A 12 1.64 -12.57 -29.47
CA VAL A 12 0.59 -13.60 -29.58
C VAL A 12 -0.63 -13.04 -28.86
N GLY A 13 -1.63 -12.65 -29.65
CA GLY A 13 -2.77 -11.83 -29.25
C GLY A 13 -3.60 -12.52 -28.18
N ARG A 14 -3.14 -12.44 -26.93
CA ARG A 14 -3.91 -12.90 -25.79
C ARG A 14 -5.02 -11.89 -25.59
N THR A 15 -6.20 -12.26 -26.07
CA THR A 15 -7.45 -11.53 -25.81
C THR A 15 -7.53 -11.27 -24.32
N PRO A 16 -7.62 -10.00 -23.89
CA PRO A 16 -7.70 -9.67 -22.47
C PRO A 16 -8.96 -10.32 -21.90
N LEU A 17 -8.83 -10.94 -20.74
CA LEU A 17 -9.92 -11.65 -20.09
C LEU A 17 -10.85 -10.62 -19.44
N VAL A 18 -12.04 -10.41 -20.01
CA VAL A 18 -13.03 -9.42 -19.55
C VAL A 18 -14.29 -10.13 -19.07
N PRO A 19 -14.86 -9.75 -17.90
CA PRO A 19 -16.11 -10.34 -17.43
C PRO A 19 -17.32 -9.84 -18.25
N PRO A 20 -18.31 -10.69 -18.56
CA PRO A 20 -19.59 -10.24 -19.09
C PRO A 20 -20.30 -9.29 -18.11
N PRO A 21 -21.13 -8.33 -18.58
CA PRO A 21 -21.48 -8.05 -19.97
C PRO A 21 -20.50 -7.08 -20.68
N TYR A 22 -19.33 -6.81 -20.10
CA TYR A 22 -18.42 -5.79 -20.63
C TYR A 22 -17.70 -6.29 -21.88
N ALA A 23 -17.80 -5.53 -22.97
CA ALA A 23 -17.19 -5.89 -24.24
C ALA A 23 -15.66 -5.66 -24.25
N THR A 24 -15.17 -4.67 -23.50
CA THR A 24 -13.74 -4.31 -23.49
C THR A 24 -13.23 -4.06 -22.06
N PRO A 25 -11.91 -4.22 -21.82
CA PRO A 25 -11.32 -3.90 -20.51
C PRO A 25 -11.56 -2.44 -20.10
N ALA A 26 -11.53 -1.51 -21.06
CA ALA A 26 -11.75 -0.10 -20.80
C ALA A 26 -13.16 0.18 -20.27
N THR A 27 -14.19 -0.42 -20.88
CA THR A 27 -15.58 -0.28 -20.42
C THR A 27 -15.79 -0.85 -19.03
N PHE A 28 -15.17 -2.00 -18.73
CA PHE A 28 -15.23 -2.60 -17.39
C PHE A 28 -14.55 -1.73 -16.32
N VAL A 29 -13.36 -1.22 -16.62
CA VAL A 29 -12.60 -0.35 -15.72
C VAL A 29 -13.32 0.98 -15.49
N ALA A 30 -13.94 1.57 -16.52
CA ALA A 30 -14.74 2.79 -16.38
C ALA A 30 -15.93 2.57 -15.44
N ALA A 31 -16.65 1.45 -15.58
CA ALA A 31 -17.75 1.08 -14.70
C ALA A 31 -17.30 0.85 -13.25
N LEU A 32 -16.14 0.20 -13.04
CA LEU A 32 -15.53 0.07 -11.71
C LEU A 32 -15.17 1.42 -11.09
N LYS A 33 -14.61 2.34 -11.88
CA LYS A 33 -14.26 3.69 -11.43
C LYS A 33 -15.50 4.50 -11.04
N ALA A 34 -16.61 4.31 -11.74
CA ALA A 34 -17.90 4.89 -11.40
C ALA A 34 -18.57 4.23 -10.18
N GLY A 35 -18.03 3.12 -9.67
CA GLY A 35 -18.60 2.39 -8.54
C GLY A 35 -19.89 1.64 -8.88
N GLU A 36 -20.08 1.26 -10.15
CA GLU A 36 -21.30 0.58 -10.59
C GLU A 36 -21.47 -0.78 -9.88
N PRO A 37 -22.61 -1.07 -9.22
CA PRO A 37 -22.79 -2.32 -8.48
C PRO A 37 -22.68 -3.58 -9.35
N SER A 38 -23.11 -3.51 -10.61
CA SER A 38 -23.01 -4.60 -11.59
C SER A 38 -21.54 -4.95 -11.89
N ALA A 39 -20.68 -3.94 -12.07
CA ALA A 39 -19.26 -4.09 -12.34
C ALA A 39 -18.53 -4.71 -11.15
N LEU A 40 -18.83 -4.23 -9.94
CA LEU A 40 -18.30 -4.79 -8.71
C LEU A 40 -18.71 -6.27 -8.59
N ARG A 41 -19.98 -6.60 -8.81
CA ARG A 41 -20.45 -7.99 -8.77
C ARG A 41 -19.73 -8.85 -9.81
N ALA A 42 -19.60 -8.37 -11.05
CA ALA A 42 -18.91 -9.07 -12.13
C ALA A 42 -17.43 -9.33 -11.80
N LEU A 43 -16.74 -8.34 -11.22
CA LEU A 43 -15.35 -8.48 -10.75
C LEU A 43 -15.21 -9.67 -9.79
N PHE A 44 -16.05 -9.73 -8.75
CA PHE A 44 -15.97 -10.77 -7.73
C PHE A 44 -16.38 -12.15 -8.27
N LEU A 45 -17.50 -12.23 -9.01
CA LEU A 45 -17.97 -13.51 -9.54
C LEU A 45 -16.98 -14.14 -10.53
N PHE A 46 -16.39 -13.30 -11.38
CA PHE A 46 -15.53 -13.78 -12.45
C PHE A 46 -14.09 -14.04 -11.98
N TYR A 47 -13.46 -13.11 -11.27
CA TYR A 47 -12.05 -13.24 -10.90
C TYR A 47 -11.83 -14.01 -9.59
N ALA A 48 -12.76 -14.01 -8.63
CA ALA A 48 -12.48 -14.65 -7.33
C ALA A 48 -12.15 -16.15 -7.45
N PRO A 49 -12.89 -16.96 -8.24
CA PRO A 49 -12.53 -18.38 -8.43
C PRO A 49 -11.14 -18.56 -9.05
N LEU A 50 -10.81 -17.76 -10.08
CA LEU A 50 -9.52 -17.82 -10.78
C LEU A 50 -8.35 -17.46 -9.85
N LEU A 51 -8.53 -16.42 -9.04
CA LEU A 51 -7.50 -15.98 -8.08
C LEU A 51 -7.36 -16.96 -6.91
N ARG A 52 -8.42 -17.64 -6.49
CA ARG A 52 -8.34 -18.72 -5.49
C ARG A 52 -7.55 -19.91 -6.02
N ASP A 53 -7.77 -20.30 -7.28
CA ASP A 53 -6.95 -21.34 -7.92
C ASP A 53 -5.48 -20.92 -8.01
N GLN A 54 -5.22 -19.67 -8.41
CA GLN A 54 -3.86 -19.14 -8.47
C GLN A 54 -3.21 -19.10 -7.09
N ALA A 55 -3.93 -18.72 -6.03
CA ALA A 55 -3.42 -18.73 -4.66
C ALA A 55 -3.13 -20.15 -4.16
N ARG A 56 -3.98 -21.13 -4.51
CA ARG A 56 -3.74 -22.56 -4.25
C ARG A 56 -2.42 -23.02 -4.88
N ARG A 57 -2.19 -22.69 -6.16
CA ARG A 57 -0.93 -23.03 -6.87
C ARG A 57 0.32 -22.39 -6.25
N LEU A 58 0.14 -21.27 -5.55
CA LEU A 58 1.22 -20.57 -4.84
C LEU A 58 1.43 -21.09 -3.41
N GLY A 59 0.73 -22.15 -2.99
CA GLY A 59 0.88 -22.73 -1.65
C GLY A 59 0.23 -21.94 -0.53
N VAL A 60 -0.72 -21.04 -0.82
CA VAL A 60 -1.48 -20.34 0.23
C VAL A 60 -2.39 -21.35 0.94
N GLU A 61 -2.48 -21.27 2.27
CA GLU A 61 -3.29 -22.17 3.08
C GLU A 61 -4.79 -22.07 2.74
N PRO A 62 -5.56 -23.18 2.73
CA PRO A 62 -6.96 -23.18 2.30
C PRO A 62 -7.83 -22.14 3.00
N HIS A 63 -7.67 -21.96 4.31
CA HIS A 63 -8.44 -21.02 5.12
C HIS A 63 -8.06 -19.54 4.86
N GLU A 64 -6.88 -19.26 4.31
CA GLU A 64 -6.42 -17.90 4.00
C GLU A 64 -6.77 -17.45 2.58
N ARG A 65 -7.00 -18.39 1.66
CA ARG A 65 -7.24 -18.10 0.23
C ARG A 65 -8.42 -17.17 0.01
N ALA A 66 -9.54 -17.42 0.69
CA ALA A 66 -10.76 -16.64 0.53
C ALA A 66 -10.54 -15.18 0.99
N ASP A 67 -9.87 -15.00 2.12
CA ASP A 67 -9.57 -13.70 2.71
C ASP A 67 -8.57 -12.93 1.85
N LEU A 68 -7.51 -13.58 1.39
CA LEU A 68 -6.50 -12.98 0.50
C LEU A 68 -7.15 -12.45 -0.78
N VAL A 69 -8.00 -13.25 -1.42
CA VAL A 69 -8.65 -12.87 -2.67
C VAL A 69 -9.67 -11.76 -2.45
N THR A 70 -10.51 -11.87 -1.42
CA THR A 70 -11.52 -10.83 -1.11
C THR A 70 -10.86 -9.50 -0.79
N THR A 71 -9.79 -9.52 0.01
CA THR A 71 -9.02 -8.31 0.35
C THR A 71 -8.36 -7.73 -0.89
N LEU A 72 -7.75 -8.57 -1.74
CA LEU A 72 -7.12 -8.10 -2.98
C LEU A 72 -8.11 -7.43 -3.93
N LEU A 73 -9.27 -8.04 -4.16
CA LEU A 73 -10.28 -7.47 -5.02
C LEU A 73 -10.83 -6.15 -4.44
N GLY A 74 -11.03 -6.09 -3.12
CA GLY A 74 -11.42 -4.85 -2.44
C GLY A 74 -10.38 -3.74 -2.60
N ASP A 75 -9.09 -4.05 -2.43
CA ASP A 75 -8.00 -3.08 -2.59
C ASP A 75 -7.83 -2.65 -4.05
N PHE A 76 -8.07 -3.56 -4.99
CA PHE A 76 -8.06 -3.25 -6.42
C PHE A 76 -9.16 -2.26 -6.80
N VAL A 77 -10.39 -2.43 -6.29
CA VAL A 77 -11.48 -1.47 -6.53
C VAL A 77 -11.10 -0.08 -6.03
N LEU A 78 -10.60 0.01 -4.80
CA LEU A 78 -10.13 1.29 -4.24
C LEU A 78 -9.03 1.90 -5.10
N HIS A 79 -8.06 1.09 -5.53
CA HIS A 79 -6.98 1.54 -6.39
C HIS A 79 -7.50 2.09 -7.73
N VAL A 80 -8.44 1.42 -8.39
CA VAL A 80 -9.01 1.88 -9.67
C VAL A 80 -9.82 3.17 -9.52
N GLN A 81 -10.55 3.32 -8.41
CA GLN A 81 -11.33 4.53 -8.13
C GLN A 81 -10.43 5.75 -7.89
N ASP A 82 -9.29 5.55 -7.24
CA ASP A 82 -8.35 6.62 -6.93
C ASP A 82 -7.29 6.88 -8.02
N ALA A 83 -6.98 5.88 -8.85
CA ALA A 83 -5.91 5.98 -9.84
C ALA A 83 -6.25 6.95 -10.98
N ALA A 84 -5.27 7.81 -11.31
CA ALA A 84 -5.31 8.63 -12.51
C ALA A 84 -5.28 7.77 -13.78
N VAL A 85 -4.43 6.72 -13.79
CA VAL A 85 -4.27 5.80 -14.91
C VAL A 85 -4.55 4.37 -14.43
N PRO A 86 -5.66 3.75 -14.84
CA PRO A 86 -5.97 2.38 -14.46
C PRO A 86 -5.10 1.37 -15.23
N PRO A 87 -4.96 0.14 -14.72
CA PRO A 87 -4.20 -0.90 -15.41
C PRO A 87 -4.85 -1.28 -16.74
N ARG A 88 -4.03 -1.45 -17.79
CA ARG A 88 -4.49 -1.83 -19.14
C ARG A 88 -5.07 -3.25 -19.19
N ASP A 89 -4.54 -4.16 -18.39
CA ASP A 89 -4.97 -5.56 -18.29
C ASP A 89 -5.23 -5.92 -16.82
N VAL A 90 -6.51 -5.98 -16.47
CA VAL A 90 -6.98 -6.27 -15.11
C VAL A 90 -6.57 -7.68 -14.68
N GLY A 91 -6.69 -8.68 -15.55
CA GLY A 91 -6.37 -10.06 -15.22
C GLY A 91 -4.89 -10.25 -14.91
N ARG A 92 -4.02 -9.71 -15.77
CA ARG A 92 -2.56 -9.76 -15.55
C ARG A 92 -2.15 -9.01 -14.30
N TYR A 93 -2.74 -7.83 -14.05
CA TYR A 93 -2.52 -7.08 -12.83
C TYR A 93 -2.88 -7.89 -11.58
N LEU A 94 -4.09 -8.46 -11.55
CA LEU A 94 -4.58 -9.23 -10.39
C LEU A 94 -3.72 -10.47 -10.11
N VAL A 95 -3.31 -11.21 -11.15
CA VAL A 95 -2.40 -12.36 -11.00
C VAL A 95 -1.05 -11.93 -10.42
N ALA A 96 -0.48 -10.83 -10.92
CA ALA A 96 0.76 -10.28 -10.37
C ALA A 96 0.59 -9.85 -8.90
N ALA A 97 -0.53 -9.21 -8.57
CA ALA A 97 -0.84 -8.77 -7.22
C ALA A 97 -1.03 -9.96 -6.25
N VAL A 98 -1.70 -11.05 -6.66
CA VAL A 98 -1.78 -12.29 -5.86
C VAL A 98 -0.39 -12.85 -5.60
N ARG A 99 0.47 -12.95 -6.63
CA ARG A 99 1.85 -13.47 -6.47
C ARG A 99 2.65 -12.64 -5.48
N ASN A 100 2.56 -11.32 -5.57
CA ASN A 100 3.26 -10.42 -4.66
C ASN A 100 2.74 -10.56 -3.22
N ARG A 101 1.42 -10.67 -3.03
CA ARG A 101 0.83 -10.93 -1.70
C ARG A 101 1.26 -12.27 -1.13
N ALA A 102 1.21 -13.35 -1.92
CA ALA A 102 1.63 -14.68 -1.46
C ALA A 102 3.10 -14.68 -1.01
N ARG A 103 3.99 -14.02 -1.78
CA ARG A 103 5.40 -13.86 -1.39
C ARG A 103 5.57 -13.05 -0.11
N ASN A 104 4.85 -11.93 0.01
CA ASN A 104 4.92 -11.08 1.20
C ASN A 104 4.37 -11.81 2.44
N HIS A 105 3.30 -12.58 2.27
CA HIS A 105 2.70 -13.41 3.31
C HIS A 105 3.67 -14.48 3.78
N HIS A 106 4.32 -15.20 2.86
CA HIS A 106 5.36 -16.17 3.19
C HIS A 106 6.51 -15.52 3.97
N ARG A 107 7.01 -14.38 3.50
CA ARG A 107 8.05 -13.61 4.21
C ARG A 107 7.60 -13.14 5.59
N ALA A 108 6.35 -12.72 5.75
CA ALA A 108 5.80 -12.31 7.04
C ALA A 108 5.74 -13.51 8.00
N ARG A 109 5.21 -14.66 7.56
CA ARG A 109 5.17 -15.88 8.37
C ARG A 109 6.56 -16.35 8.79
N THR A 110 7.54 -16.33 7.87
CA THR A 110 8.92 -16.67 8.20
C THR A 110 9.49 -15.72 9.25
N ARG A 111 9.24 -14.40 9.14
CA ARG A 111 9.66 -13.42 10.16
C ARG A 111 9.01 -13.70 11.51
N THR A 112 7.70 -13.92 11.55
CA THR A 112 6.97 -14.23 12.80
C THR A 112 7.49 -15.52 13.43
N ARG A 113 7.76 -16.56 12.63
CA ARG A 113 8.31 -17.83 13.12
C ARG A 113 9.70 -17.64 13.72
N LEU A 114 10.60 -16.95 13.00
CA LEU A 114 11.95 -16.67 13.50
C LEU A 114 11.92 -15.81 14.78
N LEU A 115 11.01 -14.84 14.87
CA LEU A 115 10.84 -14.04 16.09
C LEU A 115 10.34 -14.89 17.27
N ALA A 116 9.40 -15.82 17.03
CA ALA A 116 8.91 -16.74 18.06
C ALA A 116 10.00 -17.73 18.52
N GLU A 117 10.75 -18.32 17.58
CA GLU A 117 11.89 -19.19 17.87
C GLU A 117 12.97 -18.45 18.70
N ARG A 118 13.27 -17.19 18.34
CA ARG A 118 14.23 -16.35 19.08
C ARG A 118 13.74 -15.92 20.46
N ALA A 119 12.44 -15.67 20.61
CA ALA A 119 11.86 -15.37 21.92
C ALA A 119 11.97 -16.58 22.86
N ALA A 120 11.82 -17.80 22.34
CA ALA A 120 11.99 -19.03 23.10
C ALA A 120 13.45 -19.31 23.51
N THR A 121 14.44 -18.79 22.78
CA THR A 121 15.87 -18.93 23.11
C THR A 121 16.42 -17.82 24.01
N THR A 122 15.58 -17.06 24.71
CA THR A 122 16.07 -16.08 25.68
C THR A 122 16.75 -16.79 26.85
N VAL A 123 18.08 -16.64 26.93
CA VAL A 123 18.91 -17.17 28.01
C VAL A 123 18.49 -16.49 29.33
N PRO A 124 18.12 -17.25 30.37
CA PRO A 124 17.83 -16.67 31.67
C PRO A 124 19.09 -15.98 32.23
N GLY A 125 19.02 -14.68 32.53
CA GLY A 125 20.07 -13.97 33.26
C GLY A 125 20.71 -12.76 32.59
N THR A 126 20.33 -12.40 31.36
CA THR A 126 20.78 -11.15 30.71
C THR A 126 19.60 -10.26 30.32
N GLU A 127 19.43 -9.15 31.02
CA GLU A 127 18.37 -8.15 30.75
C GLU A 127 18.60 -7.35 29.45
N GLN A 128 19.75 -7.54 28.78
CA GLN A 128 20.04 -6.91 27.50
C GLN A 128 19.62 -7.82 26.35
N ARG A 129 18.38 -7.63 25.93
CA ARG A 129 17.76 -8.31 24.79
C ARG A 129 18.55 -8.01 23.51
N VAL A 130 18.99 -9.05 22.83
CA VAL A 130 19.77 -9.03 21.57
C VAL A 130 19.00 -8.32 20.45
N VAL A 131 19.11 -6.99 20.39
CA VAL A 131 18.62 -6.16 19.26
C VAL A 131 19.67 -6.10 18.14
N ALA A 132 20.93 -6.42 18.44
CA ALA A 132 22.05 -6.31 17.49
C ALA A 132 21.99 -7.30 16.30
N GLU A 133 21.42 -8.49 16.46
CA GLU A 133 21.51 -9.55 15.42
C GLU A 133 20.49 -9.42 14.27
N CYS A 134 19.52 -8.51 14.38
CA CYS A 134 18.50 -8.31 13.33
C CYS A 134 18.84 -7.17 12.37
N HIS A 135 19.82 -6.36 12.71
CA HIS A 135 20.29 -5.27 11.88
C HIS A 135 21.54 -5.77 11.14
N SER A 136 21.59 -5.55 9.82
CA SER A 136 22.85 -5.75 9.12
C SER A 136 23.91 -4.87 9.78
N GLU A 137 25.17 -5.30 9.79
CA GLU A 137 26.27 -4.47 10.31
C GLU A 137 26.27 -3.07 9.66
N TYR A 138 25.78 -2.98 8.42
CA TYR A 138 25.52 -1.74 7.71
C TYR A 138 24.42 -0.87 8.35
N ASP A 139 23.28 -1.43 8.73
CA ASP A 139 22.20 -0.70 9.42
C ASP A 139 22.62 -0.28 10.83
N LEU A 140 23.41 -1.12 11.53
CA LEU A 140 24.02 -0.75 12.81
C LEU A 140 25.02 0.39 12.63
N ARG A 141 25.90 0.34 11.62
CA ARG A 141 26.82 1.45 11.33
C ARG A 141 26.10 2.74 10.93
N ARG A 142 25.01 2.63 10.17
CA ARG A 142 24.20 3.77 9.74
C ARG A 142 23.39 4.40 10.88
N SER A 143 23.00 3.60 11.88
CA SER A 143 22.31 4.09 13.09
C SER A 143 23.29 4.51 14.19
N SER A 144 24.50 3.92 14.22
CA SER A 144 25.56 4.26 15.16
C SER A 144 26.42 5.44 14.69
N SER A 145 26.35 5.83 13.41
CA SER A 145 26.95 7.05 12.90
C SER A 145 26.12 8.30 13.24
N ALA A 146 25.43 8.28 14.39
CA ALA A 146 25.11 9.48 15.14
C ALA A 146 26.38 10.09 15.78
N SER A 147 27.47 10.14 15.01
CA SER A 147 28.47 11.20 15.20
C SER A 147 27.73 12.49 14.91
N ALA A 148 27.91 13.51 15.76
CA ALA A 148 27.13 14.73 15.83
C ALA A 148 27.22 15.67 14.59
N GLU A 149 27.54 15.14 13.42
CA GLU A 149 27.85 15.90 12.21
C GLU A 149 26.73 15.71 11.17
N GLU A 150 26.00 16.81 10.95
CA GLU A 150 25.08 17.06 9.84
C GLU A 150 23.74 16.30 9.86
N THR A 151 22.86 16.68 10.79
CA THR A 151 21.42 16.50 10.57
C THR A 151 21.03 17.27 9.31
N THR A 152 20.79 16.55 8.20
CA THR A 152 20.37 17.19 6.96
C THR A 152 19.08 18.00 7.20
N PRO A 153 18.87 19.15 6.51
CA PRO A 153 17.64 19.94 6.64
C PRO A 153 16.36 19.10 6.45
N LEU A 154 16.41 18.12 5.54
CA LEU A 154 15.33 17.16 5.31
C LEU A 154 15.02 16.32 6.55
N ASP A 155 16.03 15.82 7.25
CA ASP A 155 15.85 14.98 8.45
C ASP A 155 15.21 15.79 9.59
N THR A 156 15.58 17.07 9.71
CA THR A 156 14.95 18.00 10.65
C THR A 156 13.48 18.24 10.33
N ALA A 157 13.16 18.56 9.07
CA ALA A 157 11.78 18.83 8.65
C ALA A 157 10.88 17.59 8.76
N VAL A 158 11.38 16.42 8.36
CA VAL A 158 10.64 15.14 8.49
C VAL A 158 10.46 14.76 9.96
N THR A 159 11.48 14.96 10.81
CA THR A 159 11.39 14.70 12.25
C THR A 159 10.37 15.63 12.92
N LYS A 160 10.35 16.92 12.59
CA LYS A 160 9.34 17.88 13.06
C LYS A 160 7.93 17.43 12.65
N LEU A 161 7.74 17.06 11.38
CA LEU A 161 6.45 16.56 10.88
C LEU A 161 6.01 15.28 11.61
N ALA A 162 6.93 14.33 11.83
CA ALA A 162 6.64 13.08 12.52
C ALA A 162 6.24 13.33 13.99
N LYS A 163 6.99 14.18 14.71
CA LYS A 163 6.70 14.55 16.09
C LYS A 163 5.36 15.26 16.22
N TRP A 164 5.11 16.24 15.35
CA TRP A 164 3.84 16.96 15.33
C TRP A 164 2.66 16.03 15.01
N SER A 165 2.84 15.12 14.04
CA SER A 165 1.82 14.14 13.70
C SER A 165 1.51 13.17 14.84
N ALA A 166 2.54 12.72 15.58
CA ALA A 166 2.34 11.87 16.75
C ALA A 166 1.53 12.61 17.83
N GLN A 167 1.81 13.90 18.06
CA GLN A 167 1.04 14.70 19.02
C GLN A 167 -0.41 14.96 18.60
N ALA A 168 -0.68 15.08 17.30
CA ALA A 168 -2.01 15.33 16.77
C ALA A 168 -2.92 14.09 16.72
N LEU A 169 -2.35 12.88 16.81
CA LEU A 169 -3.08 11.62 16.71
C LEU A 169 -3.33 10.99 18.08
N ARG A 170 -4.53 10.41 18.25
CA ARG A 170 -4.83 9.56 19.41
C ARG A 170 -3.95 8.31 19.41
N GLU A 171 -3.66 7.76 20.57
CA GLU A 171 -2.80 6.57 20.74
C GLU A 171 -3.26 5.37 19.88
N ASP A 172 -4.56 5.05 19.89
CA ASP A 172 -5.13 4.02 19.01
C ASP A 172 -4.85 4.28 17.52
N ASP A 173 -4.94 5.54 17.09
CA ASP A 173 -4.75 5.91 15.69
C ASP A 173 -3.26 5.84 15.32
N GLN A 174 -2.36 6.15 16.25
CA GLN A 174 -0.92 5.92 16.08
C GLN A 174 -0.61 4.44 15.93
N SER A 175 -1.15 3.59 16.82
CA SER A 175 -1.02 2.13 16.75
C SER A 175 -1.53 1.58 15.41
N LEU A 176 -2.69 2.05 14.96
CA LEU A 176 -3.27 1.66 13.68
C LEU A 176 -2.40 2.09 12.48
N MET A 177 -1.89 3.32 12.48
CA MET A 177 -0.98 3.81 11.42
C MET A 177 0.34 3.05 11.41
N ALA A 178 0.93 2.80 12.58
CA ALA A 178 2.15 2.01 12.71
C ALA A 178 1.92 0.60 12.14
N GLY A 179 0.82 -0.04 12.50
CA GLY A 179 0.44 -1.35 11.96
C GLY A 179 0.31 -1.38 10.44
N VAL A 180 -0.37 -0.38 9.86
CA VAL A 180 -0.52 -0.25 8.40
C VAL A 180 0.84 -0.06 7.72
N SER A 181 1.73 0.76 8.28
CA SER A 181 3.09 0.99 7.76
C SER A 181 3.95 -0.27 7.79
N HIS A 182 3.78 -1.13 8.79
CA HIS A 182 4.45 -2.43 8.88
C HIS A 182 3.78 -3.53 8.06
N HIS A 183 2.76 -3.19 7.26
CA HIS A 183 1.96 -4.12 6.46
C HIS A 183 1.28 -5.22 7.29
N VAL A 184 0.92 -4.92 8.54
CA VAL A 184 0.11 -5.82 9.37
C VAL A 184 -1.25 -6.00 8.69
N PRO A 185 -1.75 -7.24 8.54
CA PRO A 185 -3.07 -7.48 7.98
C PRO A 185 -4.15 -6.70 8.75
N MET A 186 -5.05 -6.03 8.03
CA MET A 186 -6.11 -5.20 8.64
C MET A 186 -6.98 -5.97 9.64
N ARG A 187 -7.12 -7.29 9.47
CA ARG A 187 -7.85 -8.16 10.40
C ARG A 187 -7.13 -8.31 11.74
N GLU A 188 -5.80 -8.43 11.74
CA GLU A 188 -5.00 -8.46 12.97
C GLU A 188 -5.07 -7.12 13.69
N LEU A 189 -4.99 -6.00 12.95
CA LEU A 189 -5.18 -4.66 13.53
C LEU A 189 -6.58 -4.50 14.12
N ALA A 190 -7.61 -4.98 13.44
CA ALA A 190 -8.98 -4.96 13.95
C ALA A 190 -9.11 -5.78 15.25
N ALA A 191 -8.51 -6.98 15.29
CA ALA A 191 -8.51 -7.84 16.47
C ALA A 191 -7.75 -7.22 17.65
N GLN A 192 -6.57 -6.63 17.41
CA GLN A 192 -5.76 -5.93 18.44
C GLN A 192 -6.52 -4.75 19.04
N LEU A 193 -7.28 -4.02 18.21
CA LEU A 193 -8.07 -2.87 18.65
C LEU A 193 -9.46 -3.26 19.17
N GLY A 194 -9.84 -4.54 19.16
CA GLY A 194 -11.16 -4.99 19.57
C GLY A 194 -12.32 -4.46 18.72
N ILE A 195 -12.07 -4.14 17.44
CA ILE A 195 -13.08 -3.61 16.50
C ILE A 195 -13.35 -4.57 15.34
N SER A 196 -14.47 -4.38 14.64
CA SER A 196 -14.75 -5.14 13.43
C SER A 196 -13.79 -4.76 12.29
N TYR A 197 -13.54 -5.69 11.37
CA TYR A 197 -12.70 -5.46 10.18
C TYR A 197 -13.21 -4.28 9.32
N ALA A 198 -14.53 -4.17 9.13
CA ALA A 198 -15.13 -3.06 8.40
C ALA A 198 -14.90 -1.72 9.10
N ALA A 199 -15.03 -1.68 10.43
CA ALA A 199 -14.73 -0.49 11.22
C ALA A 199 -13.25 -0.09 11.12
N ALA A 200 -12.32 -1.06 11.18
CA ALA A 200 -10.90 -0.81 11.00
C ALA A 200 -10.59 -0.21 9.63
N ARG A 201 -11.17 -0.75 8.54
CA ARG A 201 -11.01 -0.18 7.18
C ARG A 201 -11.48 1.27 7.10
N VAL A 202 -12.69 1.55 7.59
CA VAL A 202 -13.25 2.92 7.60
C VAL A 202 -12.38 3.85 8.44
N ARG A 203 -11.91 3.38 9.60
CA ARG A 203 -11.02 4.14 10.49
C ARG A 203 -9.69 4.46 9.83
N VAL A 204 -9.03 3.50 9.17
CA VAL A 204 -7.79 3.74 8.41
C VAL A 204 -8.01 4.73 7.28
N HIS A 205 -9.11 4.62 6.54
CA HIS A 205 -9.42 5.56 5.47
C HIS A 205 -9.61 6.99 6.02
N ARG A 206 -10.45 7.16 7.04
CA ARG A 206 -10.65 8.47 7.71
C ARG A 206 -9.36 9.02 8.30
N LEU A 207 -8.53 8.15 8.86
CA LEU A 207 -7.25 8.50 9.45
C LEU A 207 -6.26 8.98 8.39
N ARG A 208 -6.20 8.33 7.22
CA ARG A 208 -5.39 8.79 6.08
C ARG A 208 -5.83 10.16 5.59
N GLU A 209 -7.14 10.37 5.43
CA GLU A 209 -7.67 11.68 5.01
C GLU A 209 -7.36 12.78 6.04
N ARG A 210 -7.54 12.48 7.32
CA ARG A 210 -7.20 13.42 8.40
C ARG A 210 -5.71 13.70 8.44
N PHE A 211 -4.87 12.66 8.34
CA PHE A 211 -3.42 12.80 8.31
C PHE A 211 -2.97 13.64 7.10
N ARG A 212 -3.57 13.44 5.92
CA ARG A 212 -3.30 14.26 4.74
C ARG A 212 -3.61 15.74 4.99
N LYS A 213 -4.76 16.04 5.59
CA LYS A 213 -5.13 17.42 5.96
C LYS A 213 -4.16 18.02 6.97
N LEU A 214 -3.77 17.24 7.97
CA LEU A 214 -2.81 17.64 8.98
C LEU A 214 -1.43 17.94 8.36
N VAL A 215 -0.92 17.06 7.50
CA VAL A 215 0.34 17.28 6.77
C VAL A 215 0.27 18.56 5.94
N LEU A 216 -0.83 18.80 5.22
CA LEU A 216 -1.02 20.03 4.44
C LEU A 216 -0.97 21.29 5.32
N GLN A 217 -1.69 21.29 6.45
CA GLN A 217 -1.68 22.40 7.41
C GLN A 217 -0.28 22.64 8.00
N HIS A 218 0.44 21.57 8.33
CA HIS A 218 1.80 21.69 8.85
C HIS A 218 2.75 22.24 7.80
N VAL A 219 2.69 21.73 6.57
CA VAL A 219 3.54 22.21 5.47
C VAL A 219 3.34 23.71 5.21
N THR A 220 2.12 24.23 5.33
CA THR A 220 1.85 25.67 5.21
C THR A 220 2.40 26.52 6.37
N SER A 221 2.75 25.88 7.49
CA SER A 221 3.35 26.56 8.66
C SER A 221 4.88 26.51 8.70
N LEU A 222 5.50 25.72 7.81
CA LEU A 222 6.95 25.62 7.68
C LEU A 222 7.51 26.82 6.92
N ASP A 223 8.81 27.09 7.08
CA ASP A 223 9.49 28.06 6.21
C ASP A 223 9.60 27.53 4.77
N ALA A 224 9.95 28.41 3.83
CA ALA A 224 9.99 28.08 2.40
C ALA A 224 11.06 27.02 2.03
N GLU A 225 12.11 26.87 2.82
CA GLU A 225 13.14 25.85 2.60
C GLU A 225 12.65 24.47 3.08
N GLU A 226 12.16 24.41 4.31
CA GLU A 226 11.57 23.20 4.90
C GLU A 226 10.36 22.71 4.10
N GLN A 227 9.50 23.62 3.65
CA GLN A 227 8.36 23.31 2.78
C GLN A 227 8.82 22.60 1.49
N ARG A 228 9.84 23.12 0.81
CA ARG A 228 10.36 22.52 -0.43
C ARG A 228 10.95 21.13 -0.20
N GLU A 229 11.63 20.91 0.92
CA GLU A 229 12.18 19.59 1.25
C GLU A 229 11.08 18.57 1.57
N VAL A 230 10.07 18.96 2.35
CA VAL A 230 8.92 18.09 2.65
C VAL A 230 8.11 17.78 1.38
N GLU A 231 7.86 18.77 0.52
CA GLU A 231 7.19 18.55 -0.77
C GLU A 231 7.99 17.61 -1.68
N ARG A 232 9.32 17.79 -1.75
CA ARG A 232 10.20 16.90 -2.52
C ARG A 232 10.18 15.48 -1.96
N PHE A 233 10.19 15.33 -0.64
CA PHE A 233 10.07 14.03 0.03
C PHE A 233 8.74 13.34 -0.30
N LEU A 234 7.62 14.04 -0.16
CA LEU A 234 6.30 13.50 -0.46
C LEU A 234 6.15 13.13 -1.94
N ARG A 235 6.69 13.95 -2.84
CA ARG A 235 6.71 13.65 -4.28
C ARG A 235 7.50 12.39 -4.60
N ARG A 236 8.67 12.20 -3.97
CA ARG A 236 9.45 10.95 -4.08
C ARG A 236 8.69 9.74 -3.55
N ALA A 237 7.88 9.92 -2.52
CA ALA A 237 6.97 8.89 -2.00
C ALA A 237 5.71 8.66 -2.89
N GLY A 238 5.57 9.40 -4.00
CA GLY A 238 4.41 9.29 -4.90
C GLY A 238 3.18 10.07 -4.43
N HIS A 239 3.33 10.98 -3.46
CA HIS A 239 2.27 11.83 -2.95
C HIS A 239 2.44 13.27 -3.44
N CYS A 240 1.50 13.73 -4.29
CA CYS A 240 1.40 15.15 -4.64
C CYS A 240 0.47 15.85 -3.66
N LEU A 241 0.92 16.99 -3.09
CA LEU A 241 0.14 17.83 -2.19
C LEU A 241 -0.87 18.75 -2.90
N GLU A 242 -0.83 18.81 -4.23
CA GLU A 242 -1.77 19.56 -5.07
C GLU A 242 -3.21 19.43 -4.56
N PRO A 243 -3.89 20.54 -4.24
CA PRO A 243 -5.29 20.54 -3.85
C PRO A 243 -6.12 19.86 -4.95
N ARG A 244 -6.80 18.76 -4.61
CA ARG A 244 -7.64 17.99 -5.56
C ARG A 244 -8.77 18.84 -6.18
N ALA A 245 -9.05 20.02 -5.62
CA ALA A 245 -10.14 20.91 -5.99
C ALA A 245 -10.06 21.47 -7.41
N GLU A 246 -8.88 21.62 -8.01
CA GLU A 246 -8.78 22.25 -9.35
C GLU A 246 -8.96 21.27 -10.53
N ARG A 247 -8.92 19.95 -10.30
CA ARG A 247 -8.98 18.95 -11.39
C ARG A 247 -10.39 18.45 -11.71
N ALA A 248 -11.39 18.82 -10.93
CA ALA A 248 -12.79 18.39 -11.14
C ALA A 248 -13.65 19.41 -11.92
N GLY A 249 -13.13 20.61 -12.22
CA GLY A 249 -13.89 21.73 -12.79
C GLY A 249 -13.85 21.88 -14.32
N GLY A 250 -13.20 20.99 -15.06
CA GLY A 250 -13.00 21.14 -16.52
C GLY A 250 -13.99 20.37 -17.40
N ARG A 251 -15.28 20.33 -17.04
CA ARG A 251 -16.37 19.98 -17.98
C ARG A 251 -17.16 21.25 -18.24
N ASP A 252 -16.61 22.09 -19.11
CA ASP A 252 -17.42 23.07 -19.84
C ASP A 252 -18.36 22.28 -20.73
N ASP A 253 -19.60 22.09 -20.25
CA ASP A 253 -20.74 21.80 -21.11
C ASP A 253 -21.04 23.09 -21.90
N THR A 254 -20.33 23.29 -23.00
CA THR A 254 -20.80 24.19 -24.05
C THR A 254 -22.00 23.54 -24.73
N VAL A 255 -23.15 24.14 -24.46
CA VAL A 255 -24.43 24.00 -25.18
C VAL A 255 -24.27 24.43 -26.63
#